data_AF-A0A7C4FE57-F1
#
_entry.id   AF-A0A7C4FE57-F1
#
_cell.length_a   1.000
_cell.length_b   1.000
_cell.length_c   1.000
_cell.angle_alpha   90.00
_cell.angle_beta   90.00
_cell.angle_gamma   90.00
#
_symmetry.space_group_name_H-M   'P 1'
#
loop_
_entity.id
_entity.type
_entity.pdbx_description
1 polymer ?
#
loop_
_entity_poly.entity_id
_entity_poly.type
_entity_poly.pdbx_seq_one_letter_code
_entity_poly.pdbx_strand_id
1 'polypeptide(L)' 'MDVGKSSARGWLVKCTTCGTKWVLEVSFDLRESKLIYHYCKVCGKNTFHEVLGRAEKMNVE' A
#
# COMPACT_ATOMS: atom_id res chain seq x y z
N MET A 1 -21.83 -19.34 -1.08
CA MET A 1 -20.37 -19.14 -0.98
C MET A 1 -20.13 -17.68 -1.30
N ASP A 2 -20.35 -16.83 -0.31
CA ASP A 2 -20.18 -15.38 -0.45
C ASP A 2 -18.70 -15.06 -0.54
N VAL A 3 -18.25 -14.67 -1.73
CA VAL A 3 -16.89 -14.16 -1.96
C VAL A 3 -16.77 -12.88 -1.14
N GLY A 4 -16.14 -13.00 0.03
CA GLY A 4 -15.97 -11.91 0.98
C GLY A 4 -15.31 -10.71 0.31
N LYS A 5 -16.08 -9.63 0.10
CA LYS A 5 -15.57 -8.31 -0.29
C LYS A 5 -14.57 -7.84 0.77
N SER A 6 -13.28 -8.05 0.52
CA SER A 6 -12.21 -7.51 1.36
C SER A 6 -12.07 -6.01 1.08
N SER A 7 -12.77 -5.18 1.85
CA SER A 7 -12.50 -3.73 1.87
C SER A 7 -11.16 -3.50 2.57
N ALA A 8 -10.06 -3.49 1.82
CA ALA A 8 -8.75 -3.17 2.37
C ALA A 8 -8.75 -1.71 2.85
N ARG A 9 -8.41 -1.51 4.13
CA ARG A 9 -8.29 -0.18 4.75
C ARG A 9 -6.83 0.02 5.15
N GLY A 10 -6.21 1.06 4.63
CA GLY A 10 -4.81 1.34 4.92
C GLY A 10 -4.24 2.41 4.02
N TRP A 11 -2.92 2.46 3.91
CA TRP A 11 -2.21 3.41 3.07
C TRP A 11 -1.92 2.79 1.71
N LEU A 12 -2.40 3.41 0.64
CA LEU A 12 -1.99 3.02 -0.71
C LEU A 12 -0.54 3.49 -0.90
N VAL A 13 0.35 2.55 -1.15
CA VAL A 13 1.77 2.84 -1.37
C VAL A 13 2.25 2.26 -2.70
N LYS A 14 3.29 2.87 -3.28
CA LYS A 14 3.88 2.46 -4.56
C LYS A 14 5.40 2.29 -4.42
N CYS A 15 5.93 1.13 -4.80
CA CYS A 15 7.37 0.91 -4.85
C CYS A 15 8.02 1.82 -5.88
N THR A 16 9.06 2.56 -5.49
CA THR A 16 9.80 3.44 -6.41
C THR A 16 10.70 2.66 -7.37
N THR A 17 10.99 1.39 -7.08
CA THR A 17 11.84 0.53 -7.92
C THR A 17 11.05 -0.23 -8.99
N CYS A 18 10.00 -0.97 -8.62
CA CYS A 18 9.23 -1.79 -9.58
C CYS A 18 7.84 -1.23 -9.91
N GLY A 19 7.39 -0.17 -9.24
CA GLY A 19 6.08 0.44 -9.48
C GLY A 19 4.87 -0.30 -8.89
N THR A 20 5.07 -1.47 -8.27
CA THR A 20 3.98 -2.24 -7.64
C THR A 20 3.27 -1.42 -6.57
N LYS A 21 1.93 -1.46 -6.57
CA LYS A 21 1.07 -0.79 -5.58
C LYS A 21 0.42 -1.79 -4.65
N TRP A 22 0.23 -1.42 -3.39
CA TRP A 22 -0.51 -2.23 -2.41
C TRP A 22 -1.03 -1.37 -1.26
N VAL A 23 -1.90 -1.96 -0.45
CA VAL A 23 -2.40 -1.35 0.79
C VAL A 23 -1.52 -1.78 1.95
N LEU A 24 -0.89 -0.81 2.61
CA LEU A 24 -0.15 -0.99 3.85
C LEU A 24 -1.09 -0.78 5.03
N GLU A 25 -1.42 -1.86 5.73
CA GLU A 25 -2.32 -1.87 6.87
C GLU A 25 -1.57 -1.57 8.17
N VAL A 26 -1.41 -0.28 8.48
CA VAL A 26 -0.79 0.20 9.72
C VAL A 26 -1.66 1.28 10.37
N SER A 27 -1.63 1.37 11.70
CA SER A 27 -2.34 2.40 12.46
C SER A 27 -1.66 3.77 12.43
N PHE A 28 -0.37 3.81 12.04
CA PHE A 28 0.38 5.05 11.95
C PHE A 28 -0.15 5.94 10.82
N ASP A 29 -0.15 7.24 11.07
CA ASP A 29 -0.59 8.24 10.10
C ASP A 29 0.55 8.65 9.16
N LEU A 30 0.39 8.39 7.86
CA LEU A 30 1.40 8.68 6.85
C LEU A 30 1.11 9.94 6.03
N ARG A 31 0.14 10.79 6.40
CA ARG A 31 -0.18 12.03 5.66
C ARG A 31 1.03 12.93 5.41
N GLU A 32 1.91 13.06 6.39
CA GLU A 32 3.10 13.90 6.30
C GLU A 32 4.31 13.16 5.72
N SER A 33 4.25 11.82 5.66
CA SER A 33 5.33 10.97 5.18
C SER A 33 5.14 10.70 3.69
N LYS A 34 5.83 11.45 2.83
CA LYS A 34 5.77 11.23 1.36
C LYS A 34 6.40 9.91 0.92
N LEU A 35 7.35 9.39 1.72
CA LEU A 35 8.18 8.23 1.39
C LEU A 35 8.38 7.35 2.62
N ILE A 36 8.25 6.04 2.46
CA ILE A 36 8.55 5.05 3.52
C ILE A 36 9.55 4.02 3.01
N TYR A 37 10.38 3.48 3.90
CA TYR A 37 11.29 2.38 3.59
C TYR A 37 10.67 1.06 4.07
N HIS A 38 10.33 0.18 3.12
CA HIS A 38 9.58 -1.04 3.39
C HIS A 38 10.01 -2.18 2.45
N TYR A 39 9.77 -3.43 2.86
CA TYR A 39 9.99 -4.59 2.02
C TYR A 39 9.03 -4.61 0.81
N CYS A 40 9.57 -4.81 -0.39
CA CYS A 40 8.79 -5.03 -1.60
C CYS A 40 8.84 -6.51 -1.99
N LYS A 41 7.67 -7.17 -2.01
CA LYS A 41 7.55 -8.59 -2.38
C LYS A 41 7.96 -8.88 -3.83
N VAL A 42 7.86 -7.90 -4.73
CA VAL A 42 8.24 -8.05 -6.14
C VAL A 42 9.75 -7.85 -6.35
N CYS A 43 10.37 -6.90 -5.65
CA CYS A 43 11.82 -6.70 -5.72
C CYS A 43 12.63 -7.67 -4.86
N GLY A 44 11.99 -8.34 -3.90
CA GLY A 44 12.66 -9.24 -2.96
C GLY A 44 13.56 -8.54 -1.93
N LYS A 45 13.46 -7.22 -1.77
CA LYS A 45 14.29 -6.41 -0.87
C LYS A 45 13.56 -5.18 -0.35
N ASN A 46 14.13 -4.54 0.68
CA ASN A 46 13.65 -3.24 1.13
C ASN A 46 13.92 -2.19 0.07
N THR A 47 12.90 -1.37 -0.21
CA THR A 47 12.97 -0.27 -1.17
C THR A 47 12.17 0.91 -0.61
N PHE A 48 12.31 2.08 -1.25
CA PHE A 48 11.47 3.22 -0.93
C PHE A 48 10.10 3.08 -1.61
N HIS A 49 9.08 3.58 -0.92
CA HIS A 49 7.71 3.58 -1.38
C HIS A 49 7.09 4.95 -1.22
N GLU A 50 6.45 5.45 -2.28
CA GLU A 50 5.65 6.66 -2.24
C GLU A 50 4.31 6.38 -1.56
N VAL A 51 3.91 7.24 -0.63
CA VAL A 51 2.57 7.20 -0.02
C VAL A 51 1.61 7.97 -0.92
N LEU A 52 0.66 7.25 -1.52
CA LEU A 52 -0.30 7.81 -2.49
C LEU A 52 -1.58 8.32 -1.82
N GLY A 53 -1.83 7.96 -0.56
CA GLY A 53 -2.99 8.38 0.21
C GLY A 53 -3.67 7.21 0.91
N ARG A 54 -4.88 7.46 1.42
CA ARG A 54 -5.65 6.48 2.18
C ARG A 54 -6.55 5.67 1.25
N ALA A 55 -6.48 4.34 1.34
CA ALA A 55 -7.42 3.45 0.71
C ALA A 55 -8.68 3.39 1.58
N GLU A 56 -9.74 4.09 1.15
CA GLU A 56 -11.01 4.07 1.88
C GLU A 56 -11.95 2.98 1.35
N LYS A 57 -11.97 2.76 0.03
CA LYS A 57 -12.58 1.62 -0.69
C LYS A 57 -11.93 1.51 -2.06
N MET A 58 -11.20 0.44 -2.37
CA MET A 58 -10.89 0.08 -3.76
C MET A 58 -11.83 -1.05 -4.17
N ASN A 59 -12.71 -0.80 -5.15
CA ASN A 59 -13.24 -1.88 -5.96
C ASN A 59 -12.08 -2.34 -6.86
N VAL A 60 -11.43 -3.42 -6.46
CA VAL A 60 -10.55 -4.15 -7.38
C VAL A 60 -11.50 -4.96 -8.26
N GLU A 61 -11.71 -4.50 -9.50
CA GLU A 61 -12.32 -5.31 -10.55
C GLU A 61 -11.36 -6.42 -11.00
#